data_AF-A0A9D9WRE3-F1
#
_entry.id   AF-A0A9D9WRE3-F1
#
_cell.length_a   1.000
_cell.length_b   1.000
_cell.length_c   1.000
_cell.angle_alpha   90.00
_cell.angle_beta   90.00
_cell.angle_gamma   90.00
#
_symmetry.space_group_name_H-M   'P 1'
#
loop_
_entity.id
_entity.type
_entity.pdbx_description
1 polymer ?
#
loop_
_entity_poly.entity_id
_entity_poly.type
_entity_poly.pdbx_seq_one_letter_code
_entity_poly.pdbx_strand_id
1 'polypeptide(L)' 'MKVSIVTLSFNQGSFLQQSLLSVLEQDYPEIEYIIVDPGSTDQSRAIIQKYSDRISKVVLEP' A
#
# COMPACT_ATOMS: atom_id res chain seq x y z
N MET A 1 -14.28 -15.51 -3.51
CA MET A 1 -14.93 -14.28 -2.99
C MET A 1 -13.84 -13.23 -2.95
N LYS A 2 -14.01 -12.09 -3.59
CA LYS A 2 -12.95 -11.07 -3.61
C LYS A 2 -12.91 -10.31 -2.27
N VAL A 3 -11.71 -10.10 -1.72
CA VAL A 3 -11.48 -9.28 -0.52
C VAL A 3 -10.68 -8.04 -0.93
N SER A 4 -11.20 -6.85 -0.65
CA SER A 4 -10.49 -5.60 -0.87
C SER A 4 -9.89 -5.11 0.44
N ILE A 5 -8.57 -4.91 0.47
CA ILE A 5 -7.86 -4.33 1.60
C ILE A 5 -7.47 -2.91 1.20
N VAL A 6 -7.81 -1.93 2.03
CA VAL A 6 -7.50 -0.52 1.78
C VAL A 6 -6.60 -0.02 2.90
N THR A 7 -5.38 0.39 2.57
CA THR A 7 -4.46 1.03 3.52
C THR A 7 -4.37 2.52 3.21
N LEU A 8 -4.89 3.33 4.12
CA LEU A 8 -4.67 4.78 4.14
C LEU A 8 -3.36 5.04 4.90
N SER A 9 -2.37 5.64 4.25
CA SER A 9 -1.06 5.87 4.83
C SER A 9 -0.65 7.34 4.67
N PHE A 10 -0.27 7.98 5.77
CA PHE A 10 0.27 9.35 5.77
C PHE A 10 1.48 9.43 6.70
N ASN A 11 2.64 9.76 6.15
CA ASN A 11 3.92 9.84 6.87
C ASN A 11 4.23 8.59 7.74
N GLN A 12 4.03 7.40 7.17
CA GLN A 12 4.24 6.11 7.85
C GLN A 12 5.50 5.39 7.37
N GLY A 13 6.50 6.11 6.83
CA GLY A 13 7.63 5.51 6.14
C GLY A 13 8.41 4.48 6.97
N SER A 14 8.42 4.61 8.30
CA SER A 14 9.08 3.67 9.22
C SER A 14 8.35 2.32 9.36
N PHE A 15 7.06 2.26 9.03
CA PHE A 15 6.19 1.08 9.26
C PHE A 15 5.56 0.55 7.98
N LEU A 16 5.42 1.40 6.96
CA LEU A 16 4.64 1.12 5.77
C LEU A 16 5.15 -0.11 5.02
N GLN A 17 6.46 -0.29 4.89
CA GLN A 17 7.01 -1.44 4.18
C GLN A 17 6.57 -2.77 4.83
N GLN A 18 6.61 -2.88 6.16
CA GLN A 18 6.18 -4.08 6.86
C GLN A 18 4.67 -4.31 6.67
N SER A 19 3.86 -3.25 6.72
CA SER A 19 2.42 -3.34 6.47
C SER A 19 2.11 -3.80 5.04
N LEU A 20 2.78 -3.24 4.03
CA LEU A 20 2.59 -3.64 2.63
C LEU A 20 2.93 -5.13 2.46
N LEU A 21 4.09 -5.57 2.96
CA LEU A 21 4.52 -6.95 2.86
C LEU A 21 3.54 -7.91 3.52
N SER A 22 2.99 -7.55 4.70
CA SER A 22 2.00 -8.40 5.37
C SER A 22 0.75 -8.68 4.54
N VAL A 23 0.34 -7.76 3.66
CA VAL A 23 -0.80 -7.97 2.74
C VAL A 23 -0.36 -8.64 1.44
N LEU A 24 0.78 -8.22 0.89
CA LEU A 24 1.30 -8.72 -0.38
C LEU A 24 1.81 -10.17 -0.32
N GLU A 25 2.08 -10.70 0.88
CA GLU A 25 2.54 -12.06 1.14
C GLU A 25 1.42 -13.01 1.59
N GLN A 26 0.17 -12.55 1.60
CA GLN A 26 -0.97 -13.41 1.91
C GLN A 26 -1.12 -14.53 0.86
N ASP A 27 -1.56 -15.69 1.31
CA ASP A 27 -1.85 -16.87 0.48
C ASP A 27 -3.32 -16.92 -0.01
N TYR A 28 -4.13 -15.91 0.34
CA TYR A 28 -5.49 -15.78 -0.16
C TYR A 28 -5.51 -15.39 -1.65
N PRO A 29 -6.22 -16.14 -2.51
CA PRO A 29 -6.07 -16.01 -3.96
C PRO A 29 -6.72 -14.76 -4.58
N GLU A 30 -7.67 -14.11 -3.90
CA GLU A 30 -8.48 -13.03 -4.48
C GLU A 30 -8.42 -11.73 -3.65
N ILE A 31 -7.21 -11.20 -3.43
CA ILE A 31 -6.99 -9.89 -2.79
C ILE A 31 -6.93 -8.78 -3.85
N GLU A 32 -7.70 -7.72 -3.63
CA GLU A 32 -7.44 -6.42 -4.24
C GLU A 32 -6.84 -5.50 -3.21
N TYR A 33 -5.62 -5.03 -3.47
CA TYR A 33 -4.91 -4.15 -2.54
C TYR A 33 -4.89 -2.72 -3.03
N ILE A 34 -5.43 -1.80 -2.23
CA ILE A 34 -5.55 -0.39 -2.55
C ILE A 34 -4.77 0.42 -1.52
N ILE A 35 -3.86 1.27 -2.00
CA ILE A 35 -3.12 2.22 -1.18
C ILE A 35 -3.58 3.65 -1.50
N VAL A 36 -3.81 4.44 -0.45
CA VAL A 36 -4.10 5.87 -0.57
C VAL A 36 -3.13 6.65 0.30
N ASP A 37 -2.48 7.64 -0.30
CA ASP A 37 -1.55 8.54 0.36
C ASP A 37 -2.00 10.00 0.15
N PRO A 38 -2.37 10.73 1.22
CA PRO A 38 -2.98 12.04 1.10
C PRO A 38 -1.98 13.22 1.03
N GLY A 39 -0.68 12.96 0.82
CA GLY A 39 0.33 14.05 0.82
C GLY A 39 1.61 13.76 1.58
N SER A 40 2.04 12.49 1.74
CA SER A 40 3.21 12.18 2.58
C SER A 40 4.47 12.88 2.07
N THR A 41 5.21 13.47 3.02
CA THR A 41 6.47 14.19 2.80
C THR A 41 7.69 13.42 3.28
N ASP A 42 7.47 12.23 3.85
CA ASP A 42 8.51 11.29 4.25
C ASP A 42 8.77 10.23 3.15
N GLN A 43 9.47 9.15 3.52
CA GLN A 43 9.79 8.04 2.61
C GLN A 43 8.59 7.16 2.20
N SER A 44 7.36 7.43 2.67
CA SER A 44 6.17 6.62 2.38
C SER A 44 5.94 6.44 0.88
N ARG A 45 6.00 7.52 0.09
CA ARG A 45 5.75 7.46 -1.36
C ARG A 45 6.79 6.64 -2.11
N ALA A 46 8.06 6.75 -1.71
CA ALA A 46 9.13 5.93 -2.28
C ALA A 46 8.92 4.44 -1.99
N ILE A 47 8.45 4.11 -0.78
CA ILE A 47 8.09 2.74 -0.40
C ILE A 47 6.89 2.26 -1.23
N ILE A 48 5.81 3.04 -1.36
CA ILE A 48 4.64 2.66 -2.17
C ILE A 48 5.05 2.39 -3.62
N GLN A 49 5.86 3.28 -4.20
CA GLN A 49 6.32 3.15 -5.59
C GLN A 49 7.13 1.86 -5.82
N LYS A 50 7.98 1.47 -4.85
CA LYS A 50 8.79 0.25 -4.90
C LYS A 50 7.95 -1.03 -5.02
N TYR A 51 6.72 -1.05 -4.52
CA TYR A 51 5.82 -2.21 -4.54
C TYR A 51 4.60 -2.00 -5.45
N SER A 52 4.57 -0.92 -6.24
CA SER A 52 3.40 -0.53 -7.04
C SER A 52 2.97 -1.57 -8.07
N ASP A 53 3.90 -2.38 -8.56
CA ASP A 53 3.67 -3.50 -9.48
C ASP A 53 2.86 -4.64 -8.85
N ARG A 54 2.83 -4.73 -7.52
CA ARG A 54 2.10 -5.73 -6.75
C ARG A 54 0.81 -5.18 -6.11
N ILE A 55 0.52 -3.89 -6.27
CA ILE A 55 -0.65 -3.22 -5.67
C ILE A 55 -1.69 -3.00 -6.77
N SER A 56 -2.95 -3.36 -6.50
CA SER A 56 -4.03 -3.24 -7.49
C SER A 56 -4.36 -1.80 -7.84
N LYS A 57 -4.27 -0.87 -6.88
CA LYS A 57 -4.48 0.56 -7.10
C LYS A 57 -3.70 1.41 -6.10
N VAL A 58 -3.03 2.45 -6.61
CA VAL A 58 -2.37 3.49 -5.81
C VAL A 58 -3.03 4.83 -6.09
N VAL A 59 -3.38 5.56 -5.04
CA VAL A 59 -3.91 6.93 -5.11
C VAL A 59 -2.97 7.84 -4.32
N LEU A 60 -2.33 8.79 -4.99
CA LEU A 60 -1.47 9.80 -4.37
C LEU A 60 -2.12 11.17 -4.57
N GLU A 61 -2.56 11.81 -3.50
CA GLU A 61 -3.07 13.19 -3.55
C GLU A 61 -1.91 14.20 -3.47
N PRO A 62 -2.09 15.47 -3.90
CA PRO A 62 -1.05 16.50 -3.83
C PRO A 62 -0.45 16.69 -2.43
#